data_AF-A0A7Y1YAQ2-F1
#
_entry.id   AF-A0A7Y1YAQ2-F1
#
_cell.length_a   1.000
_cell.length_b   1.000
_cell.length_c   1.000
_cell.angle_alpha   90.00
_cell.angle_beta   90.00
_cell.angle_gamma   90.00
#
_symmetry.space_group_name_H-M   'P 1'
#
loop_
_entity.id
_entity.type
_entity.pdbx_description
1 polymer ?
#
loop_
_entity_poly.entity_id
_entity_poly.type
_entity_poly.pdbx_seq_one_letter_code
_entity_poly.pdbx_strand_id
1 'polypeptide(L)'
;MKSKIFFFLMFFVFGFFACVTTSTVDKSEPYQRSALKITNPQSLGDFLVRVPGVYVDDWSGSPVVLVRGRVPLFVVDGVRVGRNYAQVNRMINIQDIVSVEVLRRPNETVMWGREGANGVILIRTGATRDPI
;
A
#
# COMPACT_ATOMS: atom_id res chain seq x y z
N MET A 1 -27.02 -47.38 -48.34
CA MET A 1 -25.61 -47.85 -48.38
C MET A 1 -24.81 -46.72 -49.05
N LYS A 2 -23.85 -46.00 -48.44
CA LYS A 2 -22.67 -46.37 -47.64
C LYS A 2 -22.30 -45.17 -46.74
N SER A 3 -22.37 -45.31 -45.40
CA SER A 3 -21.26 -45.22 -44.42
C SER A 3 -20.29 -44.03 -44.63
N LYS A 4 -20.23 -43.01 -43.76
CA LYS A 4 -19.49 -42.92 -42.47
C LYS A 4 -18.06 -43.47 -42.56
N ILE A 5 -17.10 -42.74 -41.96
CA ILE A 5 -15.65 -42.97 -41.84
C ILE A 5 -14.81 -42.18 -42.88
N PHE A 6 -14.60 -40.89 -42.59
CA PHE A 6 -13.28 -40.26 -42.82
C PHE A 6 -13.03 -39.24 -41.71
N PHE A 7 -13.27 -39.69 -40.48
CA PHE A 7 -13.07 -38.99 -39.21
C PHE A 7 -11.65 -39.24 -38.65
N PHE A 8 -10.67 -39.71 -39.44
CA PHE A 8 -9.49 -40.33 -38.81
C PHE A 8 -8.13 -40.15 -39.49
N LEU A 9 -7.91 -39.16 -40.37
CA LEU A 9 -6.55 -39.04 -40.92
C LEU A 9 -6.10 -37.63 -41.29
N MET A 10 -6.01 -36.75 -40.29
CA MET A 10 -5.02 -35.67 -40.30
C MET A 10 -4.65 -35.23 -38.87
N PHE A 11 -4.28 -36.21 -38.04
CA PHE A 11 -3.63 -36.00 -36.75
C PHE A 11 -2.10 -35.84 -36.94
N PHE A 12 -1.68 -35.06 -37.94
CA PHE A 12 -0.27 -34.93 -38.27
C PHE A 12 0.17 -33.47 -38.16
N VAL A 13 1.12 -33.28 -37.25
CA VAL A 13 2.14 -32.22 -37.17
C VAL A 13 1.66 -30.90 -36.54
N PHE A 14 1.89 -30.72 -35.24
CA PHE A 14 3.08 -30.08 -34.67
C PHE A 14 3.28 -28.61 -35.10
N GLY A 15 3.25 -27.72 -34.10
CA GLY A 15 3.58 -26.30 -34.21
C GLY A 15 2.37 -25.46 -33.81
N PHE A 16 2.28 -24.85 -32.64
CA PHE A 16 3.31 -24.26 -31.81
C PHE A 16 2.87 -24.35 -30.35
N PHE A 17 3.66 -25.08 -29.53
CA PHE A 17 3.67 -24.82 -28.10
C PHE A 17 4.28 -23.42 -27.92
N ALA A 18 3.46 -22.44 -27.54
CA ALA A 18 3.94 -21.14 -27.13
C ALA A 18 4.70 -21.31 -25.81
N CYS A 19 6.03 -21.39 -25.88
CA CYS A 19 6.88 -21.15 -24.72
C CYS A 19 6.91 -19.63 -24.51
N VAL A 20 6.09 -19.13 -23.58
CA VAL A 20 6.23 -17.77 -23.08
C VAL A 20 7.37 -17.79 -22.07
N THR A 21 8.45 -17.08 -22.37
CA THR A 21 9.61 -16.92 -21.49
C THR A 21 9.24 -15.91 -20.41
N THR A 22 9.07 -16.39 -19.18
CA THR A 22 8.93 -15.55 -17.99
C THR A 22 10.31 -14.97 -17.64
N SER A 23 10.37 -13.65 -17.50
CA SER A 23 11.60 -12.87 -17.31
C SER A 23 12.45 -13.32 -16.12
N THR A 24 13.76 -13.42 -16.33
CA THR A 24 14.79 -13.43 -15.27
C THR A 24 15.46 -12.05 -15.20
N VAL A 25 15.34 -11.35 -14.07
CA VAL A 25 16.17 -10.26 -13.49
C VAL A 25 15.37 -9.80 -12.24
N ASP A 26 15.84 -9.64 -11.02
CA ASP A 26 17.11 -9.88 -10.32
C ASP A 26 16.79 -9.73 -8.81
N LYS A 27 17.65 -10.23 -7.93
CA LYS A 27 17.43 -10.35 -6.48
C LYS A 27 17.35 -8.98 -5.79
N SER A 28 16.17 -8.63 -5.26
CA SER A 28 16.08 -7.87 -4.01
C SER A 28 14.82 -8.30 -3.23
N GLU A 29 15.10 -9.01 -2.14
CA GLU A 29 14.30 -9.44 -0.99
C GLU A 29 12.80 -9.81 -1.16
N PRO A 30 12.39 -11.05 -0.76
CA PRO A 30 11.01 -11.47 -0.81
C PRO A 30 10.21 -10.76 0.30
N TYR A 31 9.26 -9.89 -0.08
CA TYR A 31 8.13 -9.52 0.77
C TYR A 31 7.29 -10.78 1.00
N GLN A 32 7.67 -11.52 2.05
CA GLN A 32 6.98 -12.69 2.55
C GLN A 32 5.59 -12.27 3.01
N ARG A 33 4.60 -12.48 2.13
CA ARG A 33 3.18 -12.50 2.47
C ARG A 33 2.87 -13.78 3.27
N SER A 34 3.61 -14.02 4.36
CA SER A 34 3.20 -14.95 5.40
C SER A 34 2.19 -14.22 6.28
N ALA A 35 1.12 -14.90 6.66
CA ALA A 35 0.08 -14.34 7.51
C ALA A 35 0.67 -13.78 8.82
N LEU A 36 0.95 -12.47 8.84
CA LEU A 36 1.37 -11.77 10.05
C LEU A 36 0.14 -11.68 10.96
N LYS A 37 0.12 -12.51 12.01
CA LYS A 37 -0.46 -12.07 13.28
C LYS A 37 0.36 -10.83 13.67
N ILE A 38 -0.12 -9.64 13.33
CA ILE A 38 0.58 -8.38 13.62
C ILE A 38 0.47 -8.13 15.14
N THR A 39 1.36 -8.75 15.91
CA THR A 39 1.46 -8.52 17.36
C THR A 39 2.31 -7.28 17.68
N ASN A 40 3.02 -6.72 16.69
CA ASN A 40 3.76 -5.45 16.81
C ASN A 40 3.95 -4.79 15.42
N PRO A 41 3.40 -3.59 15.15
CA PRO A 41 3.60 -2.90 13.88
C PRO A 41 5.08 -2.51 13.68
N GLN A 42 5.64 -2.83 12.50
CA GLN A 42 7.05 -2.57 12.16
C GLN A 42 7.22 -1.38 11.21
N SER A 43 6.12 -0.87 10.64
CA SER A 43 6.08 0.34 9.82
C SER A 43 4.87 1.22 10.16
N LEU A 44 4.93 2.51 9.81
CA LEU A 44 3.76 3.40 9.87
C LEU A 44 2.62 2.85 8.98
N GLY A 45 2.96 2.19 7.87
CA GLY A 45 2.03 1.55 6.96
C GLY A 45 1.19 0.47 7.64
N ASP A 46 1.79 -0.35 8.51
CA ASP A 46 1.08 -1.40 9.26
C ASP A 46 0.03 -0.81 10.20
N PHE A 47 0.32 0.35 10.80
CA PHE A 47 -0.65 1.09 11.61
C PHE A 47 -1.79 1.63 10.74
N LEU A 48 -1.46 2.17 9.58
CA LEU A 48 -2.42 2.78 8.67
C LEU A 48 -3.37 1.76 8.05
N VAL A 49 -2.91 0.57 7.69
CA VAL A 49 -3.76 -0.51 7.13
C VAL A 49 -4.84 -0.97 8.13
N ARG A 50 -4.62 -0.78 9.44
CA ARG A 50 -5.63 -1.09 10.47
C ARG A 50 -6.76 -0.06 10.53
N VAL A 51 -6.55 1.14 9.99
CA VAL A 51 -7.56 2.18 9.98
C VAL A 51 -8.54 1.90 8.83
N PRO A 52 -9.85 1.75 9.10
CA PRO A 52 -10.83 1.47 8.05
C PRO A 52 -10.80 2.52 6.94
N GLY A 53 -10.76 2.10 5.67
CA GLY A 53 -10.76 3.00 4.50
C GLY A 53 -9.43 3.68 4.19
N VAL A 54 -8.35 3.25 4.85
CA VAL A 54 -6.96 3.56 4.50
C VAL A 54 -6.36 2.34 3.82
N TYR A 55 -5.67 2.59 2.73
CA TYR A 55 -4.97 1.57 1.95
C TYR A 55 -3.52 2.00 1.79
N VAL A 56 -2.62 1.03 1.78
CA VAL A 56 -1.21 1.26 1.48
C VAL A 56 -0.91 0.42 0.24
N ASP A 57 -0.65 1.10 -0.87
CA ASP A 57 -0.30 0.47 -2.14
C ASP A 57 1.19 0.67 -2.40
N ASP A 58 1.87 -0.36 -2.87
CA ASP A 58 3.32 -0.41 -3.08
C ASP A 58 3.65 -0.61 -4.57
N TRP A 59 3.28 0.36 -5.40
CA TRP A 59 3.66 0.32 -6.82
C TRP A 59 5.16 0.61 -6.94
N SER A 60 5.93 -0.29 -7.57
CA SER A 60 7.35 -0.13 -7.88
C SER A 60 8.30 0.07 -6.67
N GLY A 61 7.92 -0.40 -5.48
CA GLY A 61 8.77 -0.31 -4.28
C GLY A 61 8.70 1.03 -3.54
N SER A 62 7.78 1.91 -3.92
CA SER A 62 7.49 3.16 -3.20
C SER A 62 6.08 3.10 -2.62
N PRO A 63 5.91 2.85 -1.32
CA PRO A 63 4.59 2.79 -0.71
C PRO A 63 3.88 4.15 -0.77
N VAL A 64 2.62 4.13 -1.20
CA VAL A 64 1.69 5.25 -1.28
C VAL A 64 0.49 4.93 -0.39
N VAL A 65 0.10 5.89 0.44
CA VAL A 65 -1.09 5.76 1.28
C VAL A 65 -2.26 6.44 0.59
N LEU A 66 -3.40 5.75 0.55
CA LEU A 66 -4.64 6.24 -0.02
C LEU A 66 -5.74 6.22 1.04
N VAL A 67 -6.46 7.32 1.16
CA VAL A 67 -7.71 7.42 1.93
C VAL A 67 -8.85 7.51 0.92
N ARG A 68 -9.72 6.50 0.87
CA ARG A 68 -10.80 6.39 -0.15
C ARG A 68 -10.30 6.59 -1.60
N GLY A 69 -9.14 6.01 -1.93
CA GLY A 69 -8.55 6.09 -3.26
C GLY A 69 -7.87 7.42 -3.61
N ARG A 70 -7.65 8.31 -2.62
CA ARG A 70 -6.98 9.61 -2.83
C ARG A 70 -5.78 9.76 -1.90
N VAL A 71 -4.74 10.45 -2.36
CA VAL A 71 -3.55 10.71 -1.55
C VAL A 71 -3.88 11.78 -0.49
N PRO A 72 -3.80 11.48 0.82
CA PRO A 72 -4.13 12.42 1.88
C PRO A 72 -3.01 13.44 2.12
N LEU A 73 -3.27 14.44 2.97
CA LEU A 73 -2.24 15.27 3.59
C LEU A 73 -1.75 14.61 4.88
N PHE A 74 -0.45 14.48 5.07
CA PHE A 74 0.17 14.08 6.33
C PHE A 74 0.50 15.29 7.18
N VAL A 75 0.09 15.22 8.44
CA VAL A 75 0.38 16.20 9.47
C VAL A 75 0.99 15.48 10.65
N VAL A 76 2.13 15.94 11.11
CA VAL A 76 2.88 15.35 12.23
C VAL A 76 2.98 16.41 13.31
N ASP A 77 2.43 16.13 14.49
CA ASP A 77 2.43 17.06 15.64
C ASP A 77 1.92 18.46 15.31
N GLY A 78 0.90 18.53 14.42
CA GLY A 78 0.30 19.78 13.95
C GLY A 78 1.03 20.44 12.77
N VAL A 79 2.20 19.95 12.38
CA VAL A 79 3.00 20.47 11.26
C VAL A 79 2.66 19.72 9.97
N ARG A 80 2.40 20.47 8.89
CA ARG A 80 2.15 19.90 7.56
C ARG A 80 3.45 19.38 6.97
N VAL A 81 3.52 18.07 6.73
CA VAL A 81 4.70 17.45 6.11
C VAL A 81 4.52 17.31 4.60
N GLY A 82 3.28 17.09 4.14
CA GLY A 82 2.94 16.99 2.72
C GLY A 82 2.24 15.68 2.39
N ARG A 83 2.46 15.15 1.18
CA ARG A 83 1.76 13.96 0.66
C ARG A 83 2.66 12.74 0.46
N ASN A 84 3.96 12.89 0.69
CA ASN A 84 4.94 11.83 0.47
C ASN A 84 5.03 10.94 1.72
N TYR A 85 4.48 9.73 1.64
CA TYR A 85 4.55 8.78 2.74
C TYR A 85 5.98 8.38 3.11
N ALA A 86 6.86 8.14 2.13
CA ALA A 86 8.25 7.74 2.39
C ALA A 86 9.07 8.83 3.11
N GLN A 87 8.72 10.10 2.93
CA GLN A 87 9.29 11.19 3.73
C GLN A 87 8.80 11.10 5.17
N VAL A 88 7.49 10.99 5.38
CA VAL A 88 6.85 10.94 6.70
C VAL A 88 7.35 9.72 7.50
N ASN A 89 7.41 8.55 6.87
CA ASN A 89 7.89 7.30 7.48
C ASN A 89 9.37 7.36 7.90
N ARG A 90 10.20 8.21 7.27
CA ARG A 90 11.59 8.41 7.67
C ARG A 90 11.76 9.45 8.78
N MET A 91 10.78 10.34 8.94
CA MET A 91 10.83 11.41 9.95
C MET A 91 10.35 10.94 11.33
N ILE A 92 9.50 9.92 11.38
CA ILE A 92 8.86 9.45 12.61
C ILE A 92 9.43 8.10 13.01
N ASN A 93 9.74 7.95 14.30
CA ASN A 93 9.98 6.66 14.91
C ASN A 93 8.66 6.04 15.37
N ILE A 94 8.48 4.76 15.06
CA ILE A 94 7.25 4.01 15.29
C ILE A 94 6.96 3.85 16.79
N GLN A 95 8.01 3.74 17.61
CA GLN A 95 7.88 3.61 19.06
C GLN A 95 7.37 4.89 19.73
N ASP A 96 7.58 6.04 19.10
CA ASP A 96 7.16 7.34 19.62
C ASP A 96 5.73 7.70 19.16
N ILE A 97 5.08 6.90 18.31
CA ILE A 97 3.71 7.19 17.84
C ILE A 97 2.73 6.97 19.00
N VAL A 98 2.09 8.05 19.43
CA VAL A 98 1.03 8.02 20.46
C VAL A 98 -0.32 7.75 19.82
N SER A 99 -0.60 8.37 18.67
CA SER A 99 -1.89 8.19 17.99
C SER A 99 -1.82 8.54 16.51
N VAL A 100 -2.64 7.85 15.72
CA VAL A 100 -2.88 8.18 14.32
C VAL A 100 -4.38 8.37 14.11
N GLU A 101 -4.77 9.51 13.60
CA GLU A 101 -6.16 9.86 13.31
C GLU A 101 -6.33 10.21 11.84
N VAL A 102 -7.45 9.79 11.24
CA VAL A 102 -7.73 10.02 9.83
C VAL A 102 -9.00 10.85 9.68
N LEU A 103 -8.81 12.12 9.35
CA LEU A 103 -9.87 13.09 9.09
C LEU A 103 -10.41 12.92 7.68
N ARG A 104 -11.73 12.77 7.56
CA ARG A 104 -12.40 12.41 6.30
C ARG A 104 -13.65 13.21 6.02
N ARG A 105 -14.21 13.83 7.06
CA ARG A 105 -15.43 14.61 6.91
C ARG A 105 -15.07 16.07 6.63
N PRO A 106 -15.92 16.79 5.88
CA PRO A 106 -15.67 18.20 5.57
C PRO A 106 -15.36 19.03 6.82
N ASN A 107 -16.17 18.89 7.87
CA ASN A 107 -16.01 19.59 9.15
C ASN A 107 -14.68 19.32 9.87
N GLU A 108 -14.08 18.14 9.67
CA GLU A 108 -12.77 17.79 10.23
C GLU A 108 -11.63 18.39 9.39
N THR A 109 -11.81 18.44 8.06
CA THR A 109 -10.77 18.87 7.11
C THR A 109 -10.74 20.38 6.83
N VAL A 110 -11.73 21.16 7.27
CA VAL A 110 -11.82 22.62 6.98
C VAL A 110 -10.54 23.35 7.40
N MET A 111 -9.97 23.01 8.57
CA MET A 111 -8.75 23.63 9.09
C MET A 111 -7.52 23.37 8.21
N TRP A 112 -7.58 22.36 7.36
CA TRP A 112 -6.50 21.95 6.47
C TRP A 112 -6.65 22.51 5.04
N GLY A 113 -7.75 23.19 4.74
CA GLY A 113 -7.99 23.86 3.45
C GLY A 113 -8.04 22.90 2.27
N ARG A 114 -7.67 23.38 1.07
CA ARG A 114 -7.70 22.55 -0.16
C ARG A 114 -6.83 21.30 -0.05
N GLU A 115 -5.75 21.35 0.74
CA GLU A 115 -4.85 20.21 0.90
C GLU A 115 -5.51 19.05 1.63
N GLY A 116 -6.41 19.35 2.57
CA GLY A 116 -7.19 18.36 3.31
C GLY A 116 -8.40 17.80 2.56
N ALA A 117 -8.71 18.29 1.36
CA ALA A 117 -9.88 17.83 0.60
C ALA A 117 -9.86 16.33 0.26
N ASN A 118 -8.66 15.74 0.17
CA ASN A 118 -8.46 14.30 -0.05
C ASN A 118 -8.42 13.49 1.26
N GLY A 119 -8.65 14.13 2.41
CA GLY A 119 -8.43 13.58 3.74
C GLY A 119 -7.09 14.01 4.33
N VAL A 120 -7.00 13.90 5.66
CA VAL A 120 -5.80 14.26 6.43
C VAL A 120 -5.48 13.13 7.39
N ILE A 121 -4.22 12.75 7.47
CA ILE A 121 -3.71 11.80 8.45
C ILE A 121 -2.92 12.62 9.47
N LEU A 122 -3.45 12.71 10.68
CA LEU A 122 -2.79 13.30 11.82
C LEU A 122 -1.99 12.23 12.53
N ILE A 123 -0.71 12.47 12.71
CA ILE A 123 0.19 11.61 13.49
C ILE A 123 0.65 12.43 14.68
N ARG A 124 0.42 11.91 15.88
CA ARG A 124 0.94 12.48 17.11
C ARG A 124 2.06 11.61 17.62
N THR A 125 3.22 12.22 17.84
CA THR A 125 4.35 11.57 18.50
C THR A 125 4.45 12.05 19.94
N GLY A 126 4.72 11.13 20.85
CA GLY A 126 5.12 11.43 22.22
C GLY A 126 6.62 11.46 22.20
N ALA A 127 7.21 12.65 22.35
CA ALA A 127 8.64 12.70 22.58
C ALA A 127 8.93 11.88 23.84
N THR A 128 9.79 10.86 23.73
CA THR A 128 10.47 10.25 24.87
C THR A 128 11.45 11.28 25.48
N ARG A 129 10.91 12.42 25.90
CA ARG A 129 11.55 13.53 26.58
C ARG A 129 10.57 14.01 27.65
N ASP A 130 10.24 13.12 28.57
CA ASP A 130 9.93 13.59 29.91
C ASP A 130 11.24 14.21 30.44
N PRO A 131 11.31 15.52 30.70
CA PRO A 131 12.37 16.06 31.51
C PRO A 131 12.14 15.52 32.93
N ILE A 132 13.02 14.63 33.37
CA ILE A 132 13.21 14.33 34.79
C ILE A 132 14.32 15.22 35.32
#